data_AF-A0A255HDE0-F1
#
_entry.id   AF-A0A255HDE0-F1
#
_cell.length_a   1.000
_cell.length_b   1.000
_cell.length_c   1.000
_cell.angle_alpha   90.00
_cell.angle_beta   90.00
_cell.angle_gamma   90.00
#
_symmetry.space_group_name_H-M   'P 1'
#
loop_
_entity.id
_entity.type
_entity.pdbx_description
1 polymer ?
#
loop_
_entity_poly.entity_id
_entity_poly.type
_entity_poly.pdbx_seq_one_letter_code
_entity_poly.pdbx_strand_id
1 'polypeptide(L)'
;MARADGAAFSLNKISLADYISAPGAYDVTFVGAKVGGGTVSQTFTVGGVNNLNNNFNNYTFTGFNNLVSASWQQGLLHTYQVDNIGASVSAVPEPGACAMLLAGLGLLGFMRRRKNAA
;
A
#
# COMPACT_ATOMS: atom_id res chain seq x y z
N MET A 1 -9.28 -2.81 1.84
CA MET A 1 -8.48 -2.18 0.78
C MET A 1 -7.61 -3.22 0.09
N ALA A 2 -7.61 -3.22 -1.24
CA ALA A 2 -6.72 -4.02 -2.09
C ALA A 2 -6.53 -3.26 -3.41
N ARG A 3 -5.49 -3.60 -4.18
CA ARG A 3 -5.32 -3.04 -5.53
C ARG A 3 -6.29 -3.71 -6.50
N ALA A 4 -6.87 -2.94 -7.42
CA ALA A 4 -7.81 -3.45 -8.41
C ALA A 4 -7.16 -4.44 -9.40
N ASP A 5 -5.86 -4.30 -9.65
CA ASP A 5 -5.06 -5.18 -10.50
C ASP A 5 -4.52 -6.43 -9.76
N GLY A 6 -4.84 -6.58 -8.47
CA GLY A 6 -4.39 -7.70 -7.65
C GLY A 6 -2.89 -7.69 -7.31
N ALA A 7 -2.14 -6.69 -7.75
CA ALA A 7 -0.72 -6.59 -7.47
C ALA A 7 -0.46 -6.19 -6.00
N ALA A 8 0.75 -6.48 -5.53
CA ALA A 8 1.16 -6.15 -4.17
C ALA A 8 1.30 -4.63 -3.95
N PHE A 9 1.12 -4.19 -2.72
CA PHE A 9 1.37 -2.82 -2.29
C PHE A 9 1.94 -2.75 -0.87
N SER A 10 2.43 -1.58 -0.47
CA SER A 10 2.79 -1.26 0.89
C SER A 10 1.91 -0.14 1.42
N LEU A 11 1.55 -0.22 2.70
CA LEU A 11 0.83 0.82 3.41
C LEU A 11 1.80 1.52 4.36
N ASN A 12 1.97 2.83 4.21
CA ASN A 12 3.01 3.59 4.90
C ASN A 12 2.44 4.45 6.03
N LYS A 13 1.34 5.15 5.76
CA LYS A 13 0.71 6.06 6.73
C LYS A 13 -0.80 6.14 6.54
N ILE A 14 -1.47 6.62 7.57
CA ILE A 14 -2.89 6.95 7.57
C ILE A 14 -3.15 8.08 8.56
N SER A 15 -4.14 8.91 8.29
CA SER A 15 -4.62 9.90 9.25
C SER A 15 -5.95 9.41 9.82
N LEU A 16 -6.06 9.40 11.14
CA LEU A 16 -7.30 9.02 11.84
C LEU A 16 -7.74 10.16 12.76
N ALA A 17 -9.05 10.37 12.80
CA ALA A 17 -9.71 11.27 13.73
C ALA A 17 -10.91 10.57 14.35
N ASP A 18 -11.32 11.01 15.53
CA ASP A 18 -12.60 10.58 16.08
C ASP A 18 -13.75 11.15 15.24
N TYR A 19 -14.85 10.42 15.08
CA TYR A 19 -16.02 10.91 14.33
C TYR A 19 -17.00 11.64 15.24
N ILE A 20 -17.25 11.08 16.44
CA ILE A 20 -18.06 11.69 17.49
C ILE A 20 -17.09 12.05 18.60
N SER A 21 -17.05 13.32 19.02
CA SER A 21 -16.25 13.80 20.15
C SER A 21 -16.72 13.19 21.48
N ALA A 22 -16.52 11.89 21.66
CA ALA A 22 -16.85 11.15 22.86
C ALA A 22 -15.64 11.15 23.80
N PRO A 23 -15.84 11.29 25.11
CA PRO A 23 -14.75 11.19 26.06
C PRO A 23 -14.22 9.76 26.08
N GLY A 24 -12.95 9.60 25.70
CA GLY A 24 -12.25 8.33 25.74
C GLY A 24 -11.35 8.13 24.53
N ALA A 25 -10.25 7.42 24.74
CA ALA A 25 -9.44 6.92 23.63
C ALA A 25 -9.80 5.46 23.38
N TYR A 26 -9.75 5.03 22.13
CA TYR A 26 -10.07 3.67 21.73
C TYR A 26 -9.12 3.19 20.64
N ASP A 27 -9.04 1.86 20.52
CA ASP A 27 -8.09 1.23 19.61
C ASP A 27 -8.75 0.86 18.28
N VAL A 28 -8.04 1.18 17.20
CA VAL A 28 -8.35 0.75 15.84
C VAL A 28 -7.26 -0.21 15.38
N THR A 29 -7.65 -1.46 15.11
CA THR A 29 -6.72 -2.49 14.67
C THR A 29 -6.77 -2.64 13.15
N PHE A 30 -5.59 -2.57 12.55
CA PHE A 30 -5.34 -2.78 11.14
C PHE A 30 -4.70 -4.14 10.94
N VAL A 31 -5.19 -4.88 9.95
CA VAL A 31 -4.68 -6.20 9.56
C VAL A 31 -4.38 -6.20 8.07
N GLY A 32 -3.13 -6.50 7.71
CA GLY A 32 -2.67 -6.67 6.34
C GLY A 32 -2.39 -8.14 6.02
N ALA A 33 -2.94 -8.67 4.93
CA ALA A 33 -2.59 -9.99 4.40
C ALA A 33 -1.40 -9.86 3.44
N LYS A 34 -0.34 -10.65 3.65
CA LYS A 34 0.89 -10.60 2.83
C LYS A 34 0.81 -11.51 1.61
N VAL A 35 1.54 -11.13 0.57
CA VAL A 35 1.80 -12.03 -0.58
C VAL A 35 2.57 -13.25 -0.08
N GLY A 36 2.18 -14.43 -0.55
CA GLY A 36 2.76 -15.70 -0.09
C GLY A 36 2.17 -16.23 1.22
N GLY A 37 1.21 -15.52 1.82
CA GLY A 37 0.51 -15.92 3.03
C GLY A 37 0.99 -15.18 4.29
N GLY A 38 0.24 -15.39 5.38
CA GLY A 38 0.45 -14.71 6.66
C GLY A 38 -0.16 -13.31 6.74
N THR A 39 -0.14 -12.75 7.94
CA THR A 39 -0.73 -11.43 8.24
C THR A 39 0.22 -10.57 9.07
N VAL A 40 0.09 -9.26 8.93
CA VAL A 40 0.64 -8.26 9.86
C VAL A 40 -0.51 -7.54 10.53
N SER A 41 -0.37 -7.23 11.82
CA SER A 41 -1.38 -6.50 12.58
C SER A 41 -0.72 -5.35 13.33
N GLN A 42 -1.38 -4.20 13.36
CA GLN A 42 -0.96 -3.04 14.14
C GLN A 42 -2.19 -2.29 14.64
N THR A 43 -2.10 -1.80 15.87
CA THR A 43 -3.19 -1.09 16.54
C THR A 43 -2.78 0.35 16.79
N PHE A 44 -3.68 1.28 16.52
CA PHE A 44 -3.53 2.70 16.82
C PHE A 44 -4.62 3.15 17.77
N THR A 45 -4.24 3.92 18.79
CA THR A 45 -5.18 4.54 19.71
C THR A 45 -5.64 5.88 19.14
N VAL A 46 -6.95 6.04 18.96
CA VAL A 46 -7.64 7.22 18.41
C VAL A 46 -8.51 7.85 19.51
N GLY A 47 -8.74 9.16 19.44
CA GLY A 47 -9.55 9.88 20.43
C GLY A 47 -8.78 10.32 21.69
N GLY A 48 -9.50 10.52 22.78
CA GLY A 48 -8.98 11.00 24.07
C GLY A 48 -9.02 12.52 24.25
N VAL A 49 -8.61 12.99 25.44
CA VAL A 49 -8.66 14.43 25.83
C VAL A 49 -7.89 15.34 24.85
N ASN A 50 -6.91 14.78 24.14
CA ASN A 50 -6.11 15.51 23.14
C ASN A 50 -6.73 15.51 21.73
N ASN A 51 -7.90 14.89 21.52
CA ASN A 51 -8.59 14.82 20.23
C ASN A 51 -10.08 15.14 20.36
N LEU A 52 -10.43 16.13 21.18
CA LEU A 52 -11.82 16.55 21.41
C LEU A 52 -12.48 17.24 20.20
N ASN A 53 -11.70 17.56 19.16
CA ASN A 53 -12.15 18.38 18.01
C ASN A 53 -12.12 17.63 16.67
N ASN A 54 -12.17 16.30 16.67
CA ASN A 54 -12.10 15.47 15.46
C ASN A 54 -10.86 15.82 14.61
N ASN A 55 -9.73 16.07 15.27
CA ASN A 55 -8.50 16.43 14.59
C ASN A 55 -7.80 15.17 14.07
N PHE A 56 -7.27 15.27 12.86
CA PHE A 56 -6.53 14.17 12.24
C PHE A 56 -5.13 14.05 12.85
N ASN A 57 -4.85 12.87 13.39
CA ASN A 57 -3.50 12.48 13.80
C ASN A 57 -2.91 11.51 12.77
N ASN A 58 -1.62 11.68 12.48
CA ASN A 58 -0.91 10.83 11.52
C ASN A 58 -0.32 9.61 12.22
N TYR A 59 -0.58 8.44 11.67
CA TYR A 59 -0.04 7.16 12.13
C TYR A 59 0.80 6.52 11.04
N THR A 60 1.92 5.93 11.44
CA THR A 60 2.86 5.26 10.53
C THR A 60 2.81 3.76 10.75
N PHE A 61 2.68 3.02 9.65
CA PHE A 61 2.64 1.57 9.69
C PHE A 61 4.04 0.97 9.74
N THR A 62 4.20 -0.10 10.51
CA THR A 62 5.43 -0.89 10.59
C THR A 62 5.18 -2.31 10.08
N GLY A 63 5.95 -2.76 9.09
CA GLY A 63 5.85 -4.12 8.56
C GLY A 63 4.72 -4.39 7.56
N PHE A 64 3.93 -3.36 7.20
CA PHE A 64 2.87 -3.37 6.19
C PHE A 64 3.43 -3.25 4.76
N ASN A 65 4.39 -4.11 4.44
CA ASN A 65 4.97 -4.23 3.11
C ASN A 65 4.50 -5.50 2.42
N ASN A 66 4.43 -5.48 1.09
CA ASN A 66 4.09 -6.64 0.27
C ASN A 66 2.71 -7.25 0.60
N LEU A 67 1.71 -6.38 0.69
CA LEU A 67 0.33 -6.71 1.03
C LEU A 67 -0.49 -7.03 -0.23
N VAL A 68 -1.37 -8.02 -0.11
CA VAL A 68 -2.47 -8.29 -1.05
C VAL A 68 -3.71 -7.49 -0.64
N SER A 69 -3.95 -7.37 0.66
CA SER A 69 -5.05 -6.60 1.21
C SER A 69 -4.70 -6.01 2.57
N ALA A 70 -5.39 -4.93 2.93
CA ALA A 70 -5.41 -4.33 4.25
C ALA A 70 -6.86 -4.10 4.67
N SER A 71 -7.19 -4.42 5.90
CA SER A 71 -8.51 -4.23 6.49
C SER A 71 -8.37 -3.62 7.87
N TRP A 72 -9.36 -2.86 8.28
CA TRP A 72 -9.44 -2.26 9.60
C TRP A 72 -10.91 -2.18 9.97
N GLN A 73 -11.20 -2.39 11.24
CA GLN A 73 -12.56 -2.37 11.74
C GLN A 73 -12.63 -1.52 12.99
N GLN A 74 -13.76 -0.84 13.14
CA GLN A 74 -14.13 -0.20 14.39
C GLN A 74 -14.61 -1.21 15.43
N GLY A 75 -14.28 -0.96 16.69
CA GLY A 75 -14.95 -1.58 17.82
C GLY A 75 -16.43 -1.16 17.88
N LEU A 76 -17.28 -1.95 18.53
CA LEU A 76 -18.75 -1.79 18.51
C LEU A 76 -19.28 -0.43 19.01
N LEU A 77 -18.49 0.34 19.75
CA LEU A 77 -18.94 1.56 20.44
C LEU A 77 -18.27 2.85 19.94
N HIS A 78 -17.40 2.78 18.93
CA HIS A 78 -16.63 3.93 18.46
C HIS A 78 -16.70 4.05 16.95
N THR A 79 -16.71 5.29 16.45
CA THR A 79 -16.68 5.62 15.03
C THR A 79 -15.51 6.56 14.78
N TYR A 80 -14.74 6.31 13.72
CA TYR A 80 -13.60 7.15 13.34
C TYR A 80 -13.67 7.56 11.88
N GLN A 81 -12.93 8.62 11.58
CA GLN A 81 -12.67 9.11 10.24
C GLN A 81 -11.30 8.65 9.76
N VAL A 82 -11.17 8.49 8.44
CA VAL A 82 -9.93 8.09 7.78
C VAL A 82 -9.62 9.09 6.67
N ASP A 83 -8.38 9.56 6.63
CA ASP A 83 -7.87 10.40 5.53
C ASP A 83 -6.38 10.12 5.24
N ASN A 84 -5.86 10.70 4.15
CA ASN A 84 -4.44 10.78 3.78
C ASN A 84 -3.72 9.43 3.82
N ILE A 85 -4.39 8.39 3.33
CA ILE A 85 -3.83 7.04 3.23
C ILE A 85 -2.63 7.08 2.27
N GLY A 86 -1.43 6.93 2.82
CA GLY A 86 -0.21 6.82 2.05
C GLY A 86 0.09 5.37 1.73
N ALA A 87 -0.14 4.97 0.48
CA ALA A 87 0.25 3.68 -0.05
C ALA A 87 1.32 3.84 -1.13
N SER A 88 2.21 2.86 -1.21
CA SER A 88 3.26 2.80 -2.24
C SER A 88 3.24 1.44 -2.92
N VAL A 89 3.72 1.42 -4.16
CA VAL A 89 3.92 0.21 -4.94
C VAL A 89 5.40 0.06 -5.20
N SER A 90 5.93 -1.15 -5.06
CA SER A 90 7.27 -1.44 -5.57
C SER A 90 7.20 -1.44 -7.09
N ALA A 91 8.21 -0.87 -7.74
CA ALA A 91 8.35 -0.96 -9.17
C ALA A 91 8.40 -2.45 -9.56
N VAL A 92 7.43 -2.89 -10.36
CA VAL A 92 7.50 -4.22 -10.97
C VAL A 92 8.68 -4.16 -11.95
N PRO A 93 9.66 -5.10 -11.88
CA PRO A 93 10.71 -5.18 -12.89
C PRO A 93 10.06 -5.15 -14.25
N GLU A 94 10.51 -4.24 -15.12
CA GLU A 94 9.85 -4.02 -16.40
C GLU A 94 9.58 -5.37 -17.07
N PRO A 95 8.33 -5.64 -17.50
CA PRO A 95 8.00 -6.88 -18.18
C PRO A 95 8.99 -7.07 -19.33
N GLY A 96 9.29 -8.31 -19.72
CA GLY A 96 10.30 -8.63 -20.72
C GLY A 96 10.22 -7.89 -22.06
N ALA A 97 9.24 -7.00 -22.29
CA ALA A 97 9.20 -5.96 -23.31
C ALA A 97 10.56 -5.29 -23.59
N CYS A 98 11.31 -4.86 -22.57
CA CYS A 98 12.63 -4.24 -22.80
C CYS A 98 13.66 -5.26 -23.29
N ALA A 99 13.65 -6.48 -22.75
CA ALA A 99 14.49 -7.57 -23.25
C ALA A 99 14.11 -7.97 -24.69
N MET A 100 12.82 -7.99 -25.01
CA MET A 100 12.28 -8.33 -26.34
C MET A 100 12.55 -7.22 -27.36
N LEU A 101 12.47 -5.95 -26.95
CA LEU A 101 12.84 -4.80 -27.76
C LEU A 101 14.33 -4.86 -28.09
N LEU A 102 15.19 -5.07 -27.10
CA LEU A 102 16.64 -5.19 -27.31
C LEU A 102 16.98 -6.41 -28.17
N ALA A 103 16.31 -7.55 -27.96
CA ALA A 103 16.49 -8.74 -28.79
C ALA A 103 16.07 -8.46 -30.26
N GLY A 104 14.93 -7.79 -30.47
CA GLY A 104 14.46 -7.40 -31.79
C GLY A 104 15.41 -6.45 -32.51
N LEU A 105 15.89 -5.42 -31.82
CA LEU A 105 16.87 -4.48 -32.35
C LEU A 105 18.23 -5.15 -32.62
N GLY A 106 18.66 -6.07 -31.75
CA GLY A 106 19.87 -6.87 -31.94
C GLY A 106 19.80 -7.73 -33.20
N LEU A 107 18.67 -8.39 -33.44
CA LEU A 107 18.42 -9.18 -34.66
C LEU A 107 18.45 -8.29 -35.92
N LEU A 108 17.80 -7.13 -35.90
CA LEU A 108 17.82 -6.19 -37.03
C LEU A 108 19.23 -5.68 -37.34
N GLY A 109 20.02 -5.34 -36.30
CA GLY A 109 21.42 -4.96 -36.45
C GLY A 109 22.28 -6.07 -37.05
N PHE A 110 22.09 -7.31 -36.59
CA PHE A 110 22.80 -8.49 -37.11
C PHE A 110 22.47 -8.76 -38.59
N MET A 111 21.19 -8.67 -38.98
CA MET A 111 20.77 -8.82 -40.37
C MET A 111 21.39 -7.75 -41.29
N ARG A 112 21.45 -6.50 -40.82
CA ARG A 112 22.09 -5.41 -41.58
C ARG A 112 23.59 -5.64 -41.77
N ARG A 113 24.29 -6.18 -40.75
CA ARG A 113 25.71 -6.53 -40.87
C ARG A 113 25.96 -7.63 -41.90
N ARG A 114 25.08 -8.65 -41.97
CA ARG A 114 25.21 -9.73 -42.97
C ARG A 114 25.03 -9.24 -44.40
N LYS A 115 24.12 -8.29 -44.64
CA LYS A 115 23.89 -7.69 -45.96
C LYS A 115 25.05 -6.85 -46.48
N ASN A 116 25.86 -6.28 -45.58
CA ASN A 116 27.01 -5.46 -45.97
C ASN A 116 28.31 -6.28 -46.10
N ALA A 117 28.30 -7.56 -45.72
CA ALA A 117 29.45 -8.46 -45.75
C ALA A 117 29.39 -9.50 -46.89
N ALA A 118 28.36 -9.44 -47.72
CA ALA A 118 28.17 -10.20 -48.95
C ALA A 118 28.09 -9.21 -50.13
#